data_AF-A0A4R0KA55-F1
#
_entry.id   AF-A0A4R0KA55-F1
#
_cell.length_a   1.000
_cell.length_b   1.000
_cell.length_c   1.000
_cell.angle_alpha   90.00
_cell.angle_beta   90.00
_cell.angle_gamma   90.00
#
_symmetry.space_group_name_H-M   'P 1'
#
loop_
_entity.id
_entity.type
_entity.pdbx_description
1 polymer ?
#
loop_
_entity_poly.entity_id
_entity_poly.type
_entity_poly.pdbx_seq_one_letter_code
_entity_poly.pdbx_strand_id
1 'polypeptide(L)'
;MDISKGWEFRAIVVEGDPVDIAGTNPWKLEWEPVPVGGVVVAHPTYPAQRHTMSGYTLSGVEPAALFAAGEFSNGVWGFYEPTQSMRDFLLSRIQ
;
A
#
# COMPACT_ATOMS: atom_id res chain seq x y z
N MET A 1 -16.98 3.10 -9.22
CA MET A 1 -16.20 3.15 -7.96
C MET A 1 -15.08 4.14 -8.17
N ASP A 2 -15.08 5.23 -7.40
CA ASP A 2 -14.07 6.28 -7.52
C ASP A 2 -12.76 5.82 -6.89
N ILE A 3 -11.65 6.37 -7.37
CA ILE A 3 -10.30 6.07 -6.86
C ILE A 3 -10.11 6.81 -5.54
N SER A 4 -9.59 6.12 -4.53
CA SER A 4 -9.21 6.69 -3.25
C SER A 4 -8.09 7.71 -3.44
N LYS A 5 -8.24 8.90 -2.84
CA LYS A 5 -7.23 9.97 -2.90
C LYS A 5 -6.11 9.71 -1.89
N GLY A 6 -4.96 10.34 -2.12
CA GLY A 6 -3.83 10.33 -1.18
C GLY A 6 -2.95 9.08 -1.23
N TRP A 7 -3.03 8.33 -2.32
CA TRP A 7 -2.21 7.15 -2.58
C TRP A 7 -1.50 7.29 -3.92
N GLU A 8 -0.20 7.02 -3.93
CA GLU A 8 0.65 7.10 -5.10
C GLU A 8 1.15 5.71 -5.48
N PHE A 9 1.09 5.40 -6.77
CA PHE A 9 1.55 4.10 -7.26
C PHE A 9 3.06 3.97 -7.06
N ARG A 10 3.47 2.84 -6.45
CA ARG A 10 4.87 2.57 -6.17
C ARG A 10 5.46 1.47 -7.04
N ALA A 11 4.78 0.33 -7.12
CA ALA A 11 5.26 -0.81 -7.91
C ALA A 11 4.15 -1.85 -8.19
N ILE A 12 4.37 -2.64 -9.25
CA ILE A 12 3.78 -3.96 -9.40
C ILE A 12 4.94 -4.95 -9.39
N VAL A 13 4.86 -5.96 -8.53
CA VAL A 13 5.88 -7.01 -8.45
C VAL A 13 5.22 -8.38 -8.33
N VAL A 14 5.97 -9.43 -8.66
CA VAL A 14 5.59 -10.79 -8.27
C VAL A 14 5.80 -10.93 -6.76
N GLU A 15 5.00 -11.76 -6.12
CA GLU A 15 5.13 -12.07 -4.70
C GLU A 15 6.56 -12.50 -4.34
N GLY A 16 7.13 -11.89 -3.31
CA GLY A 16 8.49 -12.12 -2.87
C GLY A 16 9.58 -11.37 -3.65
N ASP A 17 9.29 -10.85 -4.85
CA ASP A 17 10.25 -10.02 -5.58
C ASP A 17 10.51 -8.72 -4.82
N PRO A 18 11.77 -8.24 -4.76
CA PRO A 18 12.10 -7.03 -4.02
C PRO A 18 11.32 -5.81 -4.50
N VAL A 19 10.67 -5.12 -3.55
CA VAL A 19 10.12 -3.78 -3.70
C VAL A 19 10.61 -2.94 -2.53
N ASP A 20 10.79 -1.65 -2.75
CA ASP A 20 11.23 -0.72 -1.70
C ASP A 20 10.04 0.16 -1.29
N ILE A 21 9.62 -0.01 -0.04
CA ILE A 21 8.64 0.81 0.67
C ILE A 21 9.38 1.52 1.80
N ALA A 22 9.47 2.85 1.72
CA ALA A 22 10.19 3.67 2.70
C ALA A 22 11.61 3.15 3.08
N GLY A 23 12.38 2.67 2.10
CA GLY A 23 13.74 2.13 2.28
C GLY A 23 13.79 0.66 2.71
N THR A 24 12.64 -0.03 2.79
CA THR A 24 12.51 -1.37 3.36
C THR A 24 11.79 -2.32 2.40
N ASN A 25 12.26 -3.57 2.31
CA ASN A 25 11.53 -4.60 1.58
C ASN A 25 10.42 -5.17 2.47
N PRO A 26 9.13 -4.94 2.14
CA PRO A 26 8.02 -5.33 2.99
C PRO A 26 7.93 -6.85 3.14
N TRP A 27 8.35 -7.65 2.15
CA TRP A 27 8.31 -9.11 2.22
C TRP A 27 9.18 -9.72 3.32
N LYS A 28 10.12 -8.96 3.89
CA LYS A 28 11.03 -9.42 4.95
C LYS A 28 10.50 -9.18 6.35
N LEU A 29 9.36 -8.51 6.49
CA LEU A 29 8.80 -8.07 7.76
C LEU A 29 7.32 -8.43 7.84
N GLU A 30 6.79 -8.43 9.06
CA GLU A 30 5.35 -8.60 9.27
C GLU A 30 4.59 -7.32 8.90
N TRP A 31 3.41 -7.51 8.31
CA TRP A 31 2.53 -6.42 7.90
C TRP A 31 1.38 -6.30 8.90
N GLU A 32 1.29 -5.14 9.54
CA GLU A 32 0.23 -4.84 10.49
C GLU A 32 -0.86 -4.03 9.78
N PRO A 33 -2.15 -4.41 9.89
CA PRO A 33 -3.22 -3.71 9.20
C PRO A 33 -3.46 -2.32 9.80
N VAL A 34 -3.68 -1.34 8.92
CA VAL A 34 -4.05 0.04 9.30
C VAL A 34 -5.55 0.26 9.02
N PRO A 35 -6.32 0.83 9.97
CA PRO A 35 -7.77 0.98 9.83
C PRO A 35 -8.17 2.17 8.92
N VAL A 36 -7.81 2.09 7.63
CA VAL A 36 -8.17 3.08 6.60
C VAL A 36 -9.36 2.64 5.74
N GLY A 37 -9.86 1.41 5.92
CA GLY A 37 -10.85 0.80 5.04
C GLY A 37 -10.25 0.40 3.70
N GLY A 38 -11.10 0.08 2.73
CA GLY A 38 -10.65 -0.32 1.39
C GLY A 38 -10.10 0.85 0.58
N VAL A 39 -8.87 0.72 0.08
CA VAL A 39 -8.22 1.70 -0.81
C VAL A 39 -8.51 1.31 -2.25
N VAL A 40 -9.38 2.05 -2.94
CA VAL A 40 -9.74 1.76 -4.32
C VAL A 40 -8.72 2.39 -5.26
N VAL A 41 -8.07 1.57 -6.08
CA VAL A 41 -7.07 2.02 -7.06
C VAL A 41 -7.44 1.59 -8.48
N ALA A 42 -6.92 2.29 -9.48
CA ALA A 42 -6.96 1.81 -10.86
C ALA A 42 -5.76 0.90 -11.14
N HIS A 43 -5.97 -0.14 -11.94
CA HIS A 43 -4.86 -0.95 -12.42
C HIS A 43 -3.96 -0.09 -13.34
N PRO A 44 -2.64 0.01 -13.10
CA PRO A 44 -1.73 0.86 -13.87
C PRO A 44 -1.76 0.60 -15.38
N THR A 45 -1.77 -0.68 -15.80
CA THR A 45 -1.83 -1.09 -17.21
C THR A 45 -3.24 -1.09 -17.80
N TYR A 46 -4.28 -1.19 -16.96
CA TYR A 46 -5.69 -1.30 -17.39
C TYR A 46 -6.53 -0.28 -16.61
N PRO A 47 -6.45 1.02 -16.94
CA PRO A 47 -6.96 2.09 -16.07
C PRO A 47 -8.48 2.09 -15.84
N ALA A 48 -9.25 1.31 -16.60
CA ALA A 48 -10.68 1.09 -16.37
C ALA A 48 -10.97 0.06 -15.27
N GLN A 49 -10.01 -0.82 -14.96
CA GLN A 49 -10.12 -1.83 -13.92
C GLN A 49 -9.90 -1.20 -12.54
N ARG A 50 -10.67 -1.64 -11.54
CA ARG A 50 -10.59 -1.18 -10.16
C ARG A 50 -10.23 -2.34 -9.25
N HIS A 51 -9.37 -2.07 -8.28
CA HIS A 51 -8.97 -3.02 -7.24
C HIS A 51 -9.09 -2.36 -5.89
N THR A 52 -9.38 -3.17 -4.87
CA THR A 52 -9.41 -2.72 -3.47
C THR A 52 -8.17 -3.27 -2.77
N MET A 53 -7.36 -2.35 -2.26
CA MET A 53 -6.17 -2.63 -1.48
C MET A 53 -6.44 -2.41 0.00
N SER A 54 -5.62 -3.01 0.84
CA SER A 54 -5.62 -2.81 2.29
C SER A 54 -4.41 -1.97 2.69
N GLY A 55 -4.56 -1.15 3.73
CA GLY A 55 -3.47 -0.34 4.30
C GLY A 55 -2.70 -1.13 5.35
N TYR A 56 -1.39 -0.91 5.42
CA TYR A 56 -0.47 -1.63 6.30
C TYR A 56 0.65 -0.74 6.85
N THR A 57 1.21 -1.13 7.99
CA THR A 57 2.54 -0.75 8.51
C THR A 57 3.47 -1.96 8.52
N LEU A 58 4.78 -1.72 8.49
CA LEU A 58 5.78 -2.77 8.74
C LEU A 58 6.19 -2.80 10.21
N SER A 59 6.11 -3.97 10.84
CA SER A 59 6.48 -4.15 12.25
C SER A 59 7.96 -3.82 12.49
N GLY A 60 8.25 -3.10 13.56
CA GLY A 60 9.62 -2.78 13.99
C GLY A 60 10.36 -1.74 13.14
N VAL A 61 9.66 -1.02 12.26
CA VAL A 61 10.23 0.06 11.44
C VAL A 61 9.84 1.42 11.97
N GLU A 62 10.85 2.25 12.29
CA GLU A 62 10.67 3.64 12.72
C GLU A 62 11.45 4.61 11.80
N PRO A 63 10.83 5.70 11.31
CA PRO A 63 9.41 6.02 11.43
C PRO A 63 8.52 5.01 10.68
N ALA A 64 7.29 4.82 11.14
CA ALA A 64 6.35 3.85 10.56
C ALA A 64 6.31 3.91 9.01
N ALA A 65 6.59 2.75 8.39
CA ALA A 65 6.49 2.54 6.96
C ALA A 65 5.04 2.20 6.58
N LEU A 66 4.28 3.21 6.17
CA LEU A 66 2.87 3.09 5.77
C LEU A 66 2.76 2.84 4.26
N PHE A 67 1.92 1.88 3.87
CA PHE A 67 1.65 1.57 2.46
C PHE A 67 0.28 0.94 2.29
N ALA A 68 -0.21 0.89 1.05
CA ALA A 68 -1.35 0.06 0.68
C ALA A 68 -0.90 -1.02 -0.31
N ALA A 69 -1.40 -2.23 -0.12
CA ALA A 69 -1.06 -3.37 -0.95
C ALA A 69 -2.25 -4.32 -1.15
N GLY A 70 -2.18 -5.08 -2.25
CA GLY A 70 -3.12 -6.15 -2.56
C GLY A 70 -2.82 -6.78 -3.92
N GLU A 71 -3.40 -7.95 -4.15
CA GLU A 71 -3.21 -8.69 -5.40
C GLU A 71 -4.03 -8.10 -6.55
N PHE A 72 -3.36 -7.85 -7.68
CA PHE A 72 -4.01 -7.61 -8.96
C PHE A 72 -4.44 -8.92 -9.64
N SER A 73 -3.63 -9.96 -9.46
CA SER A 73 -3.88 -11.33 -9.92
C SER A 73 -3.01 -12.29 -9.10
N ASN A 74 -3.17 -13.60 -9.30
CA ASN A 74 -2.47 -14.63 -8.53
C ASN A 74 -0.94 -14.39 -8.45
N GLY A 75 -0.47 -13.99 -7.26
CA GLY A 75 0.95 -13.72 -6.99
C GLY A 75 1.49 -12.44 -7.63
N VAL A 76 0.64 -11.56 -8.16
CA VAL A 76 1.01 -10.25 -8.71
C VAL A 76 0.44 -9.16 -7.81
N TRP A 77 1.31 -8.45 -7.12
CA TRP A 77 0.97 -7.49 -6.09
C TRP A 77 1.15 -6.05 -6.55
N GLY A 78 0.18 -5.20 -6.23
CA GLY A 78 0.30 -3.75 -6.37
C GLY A 78 0.67 -3.10 -5.04
N PHE A 79 1.60 -2.16 -5.08
CA PHE A 79 2.04 -1.38 -3.93
C PHE A 79 1.84 0.11 -4.17
N TYR A 80 1.37 0.80 -3.13
CA TYR A 80 1.12 2.23 -3.12
C TYR A 80 1.65 2.86 -1.83
N GLU A 81 2.26 4.03 -1.94
CA GLU A 81 2.68 4.82 -0.78
C GLU A 81 1.70 5.98 -0.54
N PRO A 82 1.42 6.34 0.71
CA PRO A 82 0.55 7.48 0.99
C PRO A 82 1.25 8.79 0.63
N THR A 83 0.50 9.77 0.12
CA THR A 83 0.97 11.16 0.07
C THR A 83 1.25 11.66 1.49
N GLN A 84 2.03 12.73 1.65
CA GLN A 84 2.33 13.28 2.97
C GLN A 84 1.05 13.56 3.80
N SER A 85 0.03 14.16 3.18
CA SER A 85 -1.26 14.42 3.84
C SER A 85 -2.00 13.16 4.29
N MET A 86 -1.93 12.08 3.49
CA MET A 86 -2.51 10.79 3.87
C MET A 86 -1.69 10.15 4.98
N ARG A 87 -0.37 10.24 4.92
CA ARG A 87 0.52 9.75 5.98
C ARG A 87 0.19 10.38 7.32
N ASP A 88 0.11 11.71 7.38
CA ASP A 88 -0.23 12.45 8.60
C ASP A 88 -1.61 12.05 9.14
N PHE A 89 -2.58 11.86 8.24
CA PHE A 89 -3.91 11.36 8.58
C PHE A 89 -3.87 9.94 9.17
N LEU A 90 -3.14 9.01 8.55
CA LEU A 90 -3.04 7.63 9.03
C LEU A 90 -2.34 7.56 10.39
N LEU A 91 -1.24 8.30 10.57
CA LEU A 91 -0.52 8.39 11.84
C LEU A 91 -1.41 8.93 12.97
N SER A 92 -2.38 9.80 12.67
CA SER A 92 -3.36 10.28 13.67
C SER A 92 -4.37 9.23 14.12
N ARG A 93 -4.45 8.07 13.44
CA ARG A 93 -5.45 7.02 13.69
C ARG A 93 -4.90 5.71 14.25
N ILE A 94 -3.59 5.56 14.33
CA ILE A 94 -2.91 4.38 14.87
C ILE A 94 -2.41 4.60 16.30
N GLN A 95 -2.92 5.64 16.98
CA GLN A 95 -2.69 5.92 18.41
C GLN A 95 -3.66 5.18 19.32
#